data_AF-A0A2L2WNK0-F1
#
_entry.id   AF-A0A2L2WNK0-F1
#
_cell.length_a   1.000
_cell.length_b   1.000
_cell.length_c   1.000
_cell.angle_alpha   90.00
_cell.angle_beta   90.00
_cell.angle_gamma   90.00
#
_symmetry.space_group_name_H-M   'P 1'
#
loop_
_entity.id
_entity.type
_entity.pdbx_description
1 polymer ?
#
loop_
_entity_poly.entity_id
_entity_poly.type
_entity_poly.pdbx_seq_one_letter_code
_entity_poly.pdbx_strand_id
1 'polypeptide(L)'
;MALGPLVIADIAWQYAVRTTELAAKYRIEVLKKLSRTVGVLYKRYDELLRKNLDDMGIKRISTLSQKFLKVAANDFTVLWCSMNNDIRRLLPNAPYQDMRTEALCGYMMLELLKEHNRKMDELIMERCGHHDCAPNPTLDSLRDALDAYISPDKLVLSDNARLSVKILYNKLSQMDFVNEKP
;
A
#
# COMPACT_ATOMS: atom_id res chain seq x y z
N MET A 1 -18.98 -6.77 0.91
CA MET A 1 -17.80 -6.52 1.75
C MET A 1 -16.93 -5.52 0.99
N ALA A 2 -16.98 -4.22 1.33
CA ALA A 2 -16.41 -3.13 0.50
C ALA A 2 -15.22 -2.37 1.14
N LEU A 3 -14.83 -2.73 2.36
CA LEU A 3 -13.83 -1.97 3.15
C LEU A 3 -12.40 -2.51 3.03
N GLY A 4 -12.22 -3.79 2.69
CA GLY A 4 -10.89 -4.42 2.55
C GLY A 4 -9.95 -3.67 1.58
N PRO A 5 -10.38 -3.33 0.34
CA PRO A 5 -9.58 -2.55 -0.59
C PRO A 5 -9.13 -1.20 -0.02
N LEU A 6 -10.02 -0.52 0.73
CA LEU A 6 -9.75 0.77 1.35
C LEU A 6 -8.76 0.66 2.52
N VAL A 7 -8.80 -0.45 3.26
CA VAL A 7 -7.81 -0.77 4.30
C VAL A 7 -6.42 -1.01 3.70
N ILE A 8 -6.33 -1.75 2.58
CA ILE A 8 -5.05 -1.94 1.88
C ILE A 8 -4.50 -0.60 1.39
N ALA A 9 -5.36 0.24 0.79
CA ALA A 9 -4.99 1.56 0.30
C ALA A 9 -4.50 2.47 1.45
N ASP A 10 -5.17 2.48 2.60
CA ASP A 10 -4.75 3.25 3.78
C ASP A 10 -3.36 2.81 4.27
N ILE A 11 -3.11 1.51 4.34
CA ILE A 11 -1.78 0.98 4.75
C ILE A 11 -0.70 1.36 3.74
N ALA A 12 -1.00 1.31 2.44
CA ALA A 12 -0.08 1.78 1.40
C ALA A 12 0.29 3.26 1.59
N TRP A 13 -0.68 4.11 1.94
CA TRP A 13 -0.45 5.52 2.26
C TRP A 13 0.40 5.69 3.53
N GLN A 14 0.18 4.89 4.57
CA GLN A 14 1.02 4.93 5.78
C GLN A 14 2.50 4.62 5.45
N TYR A 15 2.76 3.63 4.59
CA TYR A 15 4.11 3.36 4.09
C TYR A 15 4.68 4.52 3.26
N ALA A 16 3.87 5.15 2.41
CA ALA A 16 4.28 6.30 1.62
C ALA A 16 4.65 7.50 2.52
N VAL A 17 3.87 7.77 3.57
CA VAL A 17 4.17 8.82 4.55
C VAL A 17 5.50 8.54 5.23
N ARG A 18 5.71 7.34 5.78
CA ARG A 18 6.98 6.93 6.40
C ARG A 18 8.18 7.08 5.44
N THR A 19 7.99 6.73 4.17
CA THR A 19 9.01 6.92 3.13
C THR A 19 9.39 8.39 2.97
N THR A 20 8.41 9.28 2.89
CA THR A 20 8.67 10.72 2.75
C THR A 20 9.30 11.33 4.01
N GLU A 21 8.92 10.86 5.20
CA GLU A 21 9.50 11.26 6.48
C GLU A 21 10.98 10.85 6.58
N LEU A 22 11.33 9.62 6.16
CA LEU A 22 12.72 9.16 6.10
C LEU A 22 13.53 9.96 5.07
N ALA A 23 12.97 10.25 3.90
CA ALA A 23 13.62 11.09 2.89
C ALA A 23 13.92 12.50 3.43
N ALA A 24 13.00 13.09 4.19
CA ALA A 24 13.17 14.37 4.85
C ALA A 24 14.22 14.30 5.98
N LYS A 25 14.17 13.25 6.81
CA LYS A 25 15.12 12.99 7.90
C LYS A 25 16.57 12.88 7.38
N TYR A 26 16.75 12.21 6.25
CA TYR A 26 18.04 12.09 5.57
C TYR A 26 18.42 13.31 4.73
N ARG A 27 17.55 14.32 4.65
CA ARG A 27 17.76 15.56 3.89
C ARG A 27 18.09 15.30 2.41
N ILE A 28 17.45 14.30 1.81
CA ILE A 28 17.73 13.90 0.42
C ILE A 28 17.08 14.91 -0.54
N GLU A 29 17.86 15.89 -0.98
CA GLU A 29 17.33 17.03 -1.73
C GLU A 29 16.68 16.67 -3.06
N VAL A 30 17.24 15.69 -3.77
CA VAL A 30 16.71 15.22 -5.05
C VAL A 30 15.30 14.64 -4.93
N LEU A 31 14.92 14.14 -3.74
CA LEU A 31 13.59 13.57 -3.49
C LEU A 31 12.56 14.61 -3.01
N LYS A 32 12.94 15.87 -2.77
CA LYS A 32 12.01 16.91 -2.28
C LYS A 32 10.79 17.10 -3.19
N LYS A 33 11.00 17.09 -4.51
CA LYS A 33 9.89 17.22 -5.50
C LYS A 33 8.99 15.98 -5.49
N LEU A 34 9.57 14.79 -5.33
CA LEU A 34 8.84 13.54 -5.25
C LEU A 34 7.98 13.49 -3.98
N SER A 35 8.52 13.87 -2.82
CA SER A 35 7.76 13.94 -1.56
C SER A 35 6.58 14.91 -1.65
N ARG A 36 6.76 16.07 -2.31
CA ARG A 36 5.65 17.01 -2.56
C ARG A 36 4.57 16.39 -3.45
N THR A 37 4.97 15.62 -4.45
CA THR A 37 4.05 14.91 -5.35
C THR A 37 3.22 13.91 -4.57
N VAL A 38 3.84 13.09 -3.71
CA VAL A 38 3.12 12.17 -2.81
C VAL A 38 2.10 12.90 -1.95
N GLY A 39 2.47 14.06 -1.37
CA GLY A 39 1.54 14.88 -0.58
C GLY A 39 0.35 15.42 -1.39
N VAL A 40 0.55 15.80 -2.65
CA VAL A 40 -0.54 16.22 -3.55
C VAL A 40 -1.45 15.05 -3.89
N LEU A 41 -0.88 13.86 -4.17
CA LEU A 41 -1.64 12.66 -4.44
C LEU A 41 -2.49 12.25 -3.23
N TYR A 42 -1.94 12.32 -2.01
CA TYR A 42 -2.69 12.02 -0.80
C TYR A 42 -3.89 12.94 -0.61
N LYS A 43 -3.73 14.26 -0.82
CA LYS A 43 -4.85 15.21 -0.76
C LYS A 43 -5.95 14.88 -1.77
N ARG A 44 -5.58 14.57 -3.01
CA ARG A 44 -6.54 14.16 -4.04
C ARG A 44 -7.27 12.87 -3.65
N TYR A 45 -6.56 11.91 -3.06
CA TYR A 45 -7.16 10.69 -2.56
C TYR A 45 -8.15 10.95 -1.41
N ASP A 46 -7.78 11.78 -0.44
CA ASP A 46 -8.65 12.17 0.67
C ASP A 46 -9.91 12.90 0.17
N GLU A 47 -9.77 13.82 -0.79
CA GLU A 47 -10.90 14.48 -1.46
C GLU A 47 -11.82 13.49 -2.18
N LEU A 48 -11.27 12.46 -2.82
CA LEU A 48 -12.06 11.39 -3.45
C LEU A 48 -12.79 10.53 -2.42
N LEU A 49 -12.16 10.21 -1.29
CA LEU A 49 -12.81 9.47 -0.21
C LEU A 49 -13.97 10.29 0.39
N ARG A 50 -13.74 11.57 0.69
CA ARG A 50 -14.75 12.48 1.27
C ARG A 50 -15.96 12.73 0.37
N LYS A 51 -15.84 12.52 -0.94
CA LYS A 51 -16.98 12.56 -1.87
C LYS A 51 -17.92 11.37 -1.72
N ASN A 52 -17.39 10.22 -1.28
CA ASN A 52 -18.10 8.95 -1.27
C ASN A 52 -18.40 8.43 0.15
N LEU A 53 -17.70 8.96 1.16
CA LEU A 53 -17.79 8.55 2.54
C LEU A 53 -17.89 9.78 3.44
N ASP A 54 -18.67 9.64 4.52
CA ASP A 54 -18.68 10.59 5.61
C ASP A 54 -17.42 10.46 6.49
N ASP A 55 -17.22 11.43 7.38
CA ASP A 55 -16.06 11.44 8.29
C ASP A 55 -16.01 10.17 9.17
N MET A 56 -17.17 9.60 9.50
CA MET A 56 -17.26 8.35 10.27
C MET A 56 -16.74 7.16 9.45
N GLY A 57 -17.11 7.05 8.18
CA GLY A 57 -16.61 6.04 7.25
C GLY A 57 -15.11 6.12 7.05
N ILE A 58 -14.57 7.33 6.89
CA ILE A 58 -13.11 7.55 6.78
C ILE A 58 -12.40 7.14 8.08
N LYS A 59 -12.91 7.57 9.23
CA LYS A 59 -12.35 7.18 10.53
C LYS A 59 -12.38 5.67 10.73
N ARG A 60 -13.47 5.01 10.32
CA ARG A 60 -13.61 3.55 10.39
C ARG A 60 -12.53 2.84 9.57
N ILE A 61 -12.21 3.33 8.36
CA ILE A 61 -11.12 2.77 7.54
C ILE A 61 -9.79 2.86 8.30
N SER A 62 -9.49 4.01 8.89
CA SER A 62 -8.26 4.19 9.67
C SER A 62 -8.22 3.26 10.88
N THR A 63 -9.31 3.14 11.64
CA THR A 63 -9.40 2.22 12.79
C THR A 63 -9.21 0.76 12.39
N LEU A 64 -9.85 0.31 11.31
CA LEU A 64 -9.70 -1.05 10.79
C LEU A 64 -8.28 -1.32 10.31
N SER A 65 -7.65 -0.34 9.66
CA SER A 65 -6.26 -0.43 9.20
C SER A 65 -5.29 -0.57 10.37
N GLN A 66 -5.45 0.23 11.43
CA GLN A 66 -4.67 0.11 12.66
C GLN A 66 -4.90 -1.23 13.36
N LYS A 67 -6.14 -1.71 13.40
CA LYS A 67 -6.46 -3.03 13.95
C LYS A 67 -5.78 -4.14 13.16
N PHE A 68 -5.82 -4.08 11.84
CA PHE A 68 -5.18 -5.07 10.99
C PHE A 68 -3.66 -5.07 11.18
N LEU A 69 -3.03 -3.88 11.19
CA LEU A 69 -1.61 -3.73 11.49
C LEU A 69 -1.24 -4.36 12.85
N LYS A 70 -2.09 -4.21 13.86
CA LYS A 70 -1.87 -4.81 15.20
C LYS A 70 -2.02 -6.33 15.17
N VAL A 71 -3.07 -6.85 14.54
CA VAL A 71 -3.37 -8.29 14.48
C VAL A 71 -2.32 -9.04 13.65
N ALA A 72 -1.84 -8.42 12.56
CA ALA A 72 -0.85 -8.98 11.66
C ALA A 72 0.57 -8.40 11.87
N ALA A 73 0.87 -7.85 13.06
CA ALA A 73 2.12 -7.13 13.33
C ALA A 73 3.38 -7.96 13.03
N ASN A 74 3.37 -9.24 13.40
CA ASN A 74 4.45 -10.17 13.11
C ASN A 74 4.60 -10.39 11.60
N ASP A 75 3.50 -10.53 10.87
CA ASP A 75 3.53 -10.73 9.41
C ASP A 75 4.04 -9.47 8.70
N PHE A 76 3.68 -8.28 9.17
CA PHE A 76 4.23 -7.01 8.66
C PHE A 76 5.72 -6.86 8.96
N THR A 77 6.20 -7.37 10.10
CA THR A 77 7.63 -7.41 10.42
C THR A 77 8.37 -8.36 9.48
N VAL A 78 7.81 -9.55 9.22
CA VAL A 78 8.37 -10.51 8.25
C VAL A 78 8.37 -9.94 6.84
N LEU A 79 7.31 -9.24 6.43
CA LEU A 79 7.24 -8.50 5.17
C LEU A 79 8.40 -7.51 5.09
N TRP A 80 8.54 -6.63 6.08
CA TRP A 80 9.58 -5.60 6.09
C TRP A 80 10.98 -6.21 6.00
N CYS A 81 11.27 -7.24 6.81
CA CYS A 81 12.56 -7.94 6.77
C CYS A 81 12.83 -8.58 5.40
N SER A 82 11.81 -9.18 4.78
CA SER A 82 11.93 -9.79 3.46
C SER A 82 12.21 -8.74 2.39
N MET A 83 11.49 -7.62 2.41
CA MET A 83 11.71 -6.49 1.49
C MET A 83 13.09 -5.86 1.69
N ASN A 84 13.54 -5.71 2.94
CA ASN A 84 14.86 -5.17 3.24
C ASN A 84 15.98 -6.06 2.69
N ASN A 85 15.84 -7.39 2.81
CA ASN A 85 16.78 -8.33 2.23
C ASN A 85 16.82 -8.23 0.70
N ASP A 86 15.67 -8.09 0.05
CA ASP A 86 15.62 -7.89 -1.40
C ASP A 86 16.25 -6.57 -1.83
N ILE A 87 16.00 -5.46 -1.10
CA ILE A 87 16.69 -4.18 -1.35
C ILE A 87 18.20 -4.33 -1.18
N ARG A 88 18.68 -4.99 -0.12
CA ARG A 88 20.12 -5.22 0.11
C ARG A 88 20.75 -6.07 -0.99
N ARG A 89 20.03 -7.04 -1.54
CA ARG A 89 20.52 -7.87 -2.63
C ARG A 89 20.56 -7.10 -3.95
N LEU A 90 19.53 -6.32 -4.25
CA LEU A 90 19.41 -5.56 -5.50
C LEU A 90 20.31 -4.32 -5.50
N LEU A 91 20.50 -3.70 -4.33
CA LEU A 91 21.22 -2.44 -4.15
C LEU A 91 22.19 -2.50 -2.94
N PRO A 92 23.24 -3.36 -2.97
CA PRO A 92 24.08 -3.63 -1.80
C PRO A 92 24.73 -2.39 -1.18
N ASN A 93 25.10 -1.43 -2.02
CA ASN A 93 25.81 -0.22 -1.61
C ASN A 93 24.94 1.04 -1.62
N ALA A 94 23.63 0.92 -1.87
CA ALA A 94 22.77 2.09 -1.87
C ALA A 94 22.56 2.63 -0.45
N PRO A 95 22.66 3.95 -0.24
CA PRO A 95 22.35 4.57 1.04
C PRO A 95 20.85 4.46 1.33
N TYR A 96 20.39 4.75 2.55
CA TYR A 96 18.95 4.88 2.89
C TYR A 96 18.11 3.63 2.54
N GLN A 97 18.59 2.45 2.98
CA GLN A 97 17.92 1.18 2.69
C GLN A 97 16.56 1.04 3.38
N ASP A 98 16.40 1.59 4.57
CA ASP A 98 15.14 1.61 5.31
C ASP A 98 14.08 2.43 4.58
N MET A 99 14.43 3.62 4.06
CA MET A 99 13.54 4.42 3.21
C MET A 99 13.07 3.64 1.98
N ARG A 100 13.99 2.95 1.30
CA ARG A 100 13.65 2.10 0.14
C ARG A 100 12.79 0.89 0.53
N THR A 101 13.01 0.35 1.72
CA THR A 101 12.22 -0.76 2.26
C THR A 101 10.79 -0.33 2.55
N GLU A 102 10.59 0.84 3.17
CA GLU A 102 9.25 1.42 3.38
C GLU A 102 8.54 1.66 2.03
N ALA A 103 9.27 2.22 1.06
CA ALA A 103 8.73 2.46 -0.28
C ALA A 103 8.31 1.15 -0.96
N LEU A 104 9.14 0.12 -0.87
CA LEU A 104 8.85 -1.20 -1.44
C LEU A 104 7.67 -1.88 -0.72
N CYS A 105 7.56 -1.76 0.60
CA CYS A 105 6.38 -2.27 1.31
C CYS A 105 5.09 -1.58 0.82
N GLY A 106 5.10 -0.26 0.69
CA GLY A 106 3.95 0.50 0.15
C GLY A 106 3.61 0.12 -1.29
N TYR A 107 4.62 -0.02 -2.14
CA TYR A 107 4.48 -0.50 -3.52
C TYR A 107 3.79 -1.87 -3.55
N MET A 108 4.22 -2.81 -2.70
CA MET A 108 3.64 -4.15 -2.64
C MET A 108 2.20 -4.16 -2.12
N MET A 109 1.80 -3.23 -1.26
CA MET A 109 0.40 -3.08 -0.87
C MET A 109 -0.46 -2.61 -2.05
N LEU A 110 0.06 -1.74 -2.91
CA LEU A 110 -0.65 -1.29 -4.12
C LEU A 110 -0.78 -2.42 -5.16
N GLU A 111 0.27 -3.24 -5.33
CA GLU A 111 0.19 -4.43 -6.17
C GLU A 111 -0.82 -5.44 -5.63
N LEU A 112 -0.87 -5.62 -4.29
CA LEU A 112 -1.88 -6.45 -3.66
C LEU A 112 -3.30 -5.94 -3.90
N LEU A 113 -3.51 -4.62 -3.78
CA LEU A 113 -4.80 -3.99 -4.05
C LEU A 113 -5.23 -4.18 -5.51
N LYS A 114 -4.31 -4.00 -6.45
CA LYS A 114 -4.57 -4.20 -7.89
C LYS A 114 -5.00 -5.64 -8.19
N GLU A 115 -4.29 -6.62 -7.61
CA GLU A 115 -4.62 -8.03 -7.75
C GLU A 115 -5.99 -8.37 -7.11
N HIS A 116 -6.29 -7.77 -5.95
CA HIS A 116 -7.59 -7.95 -5.29
C HIS A 116 -8.73 -7.39 -6.14
N ASN A 117 -8.58 -6.17 -6.67
CA ASN A 117 -9.58 -5.55 -7.53
C ASN A 117 -9.80 -6.38 -8.80
N ARG A 118 -8.73 -6.86 -9.45
CA ARG A 118 -8.85 -7.73 -10.64
C ARG A 118 -9.70 -8.97 -10.36
N LYS A 119 -9.48 -9.65 -9.23
CA LYS A 119 -10.29 -10.82 -8.83
C LYS A 119 -11.75 -10.47 -8.56
N MET A 120 -12.00 -9.31 -7.96
CA MET A 120 -13.36 -8.83 -7.73
C MET A 120 -14.07 -8.51 -9.04
N ASP A 121 -13.38 -7.87 -9.98
CA ASP A 121 -13.90 -7.54 -11.31
C ASP A 121 -14.25 -8.81 -12.09
N GLU A 122 -13.37 -9.82 -12.06
CA GLU A 122 -13.62 -11.16 -12.63
C GLU A 122 -14.89 -11.80 -12.04
N LEU A 123 -15.04 -11.79 -10.72
CA LEU A 123 -16.22 -12.34 -10.04
C LEU A 123 -17.51 -11.57 -10.33
N ILE A 124 -17.45 -10.24 -10.44
CA ILE A 124 -18.61 -9.41 -10.81
C ILE A 124 -19.00 -9.69 -12.25
N MET A 125 -18.02 -9.77 -13.16
CA MET A 125 -18.24 -10.07 -14.56
C MET A 125 -18.92 -11.45 -14.73
N GLU A 126 -18.42 -12.48 -14.04
CA GLU A 126 -19.02 -13.83 -14.04
C GLU A 126 -20.47 -13.85 -13.53
N ARG A 127 -20.80 -13.02 -12.54
CA ARG A 127 -22.12 -13.06 -11.87
C ARG A 127 -23.15 -12.10 -12.45
N CYS A 128 -22.72 -10.93 -12.92
CA CYS A 128 -23.60 -9.82 -13.27
C CYS A 128 -23.59 -9.52 -14.77
N GLY A 129 -22.67 -10.06 -15.57
CA GLY A 129 -22.66 -9.85 -17.02
C GLY A 129 -22.22 -8.44 -17.47
N HIS A 130 -21.85 -7.56 -16.54
CA HIS A 130 -21.22 -6.27 -16.82
C HIS A 130 -20.41 -5.80 -15.60
N HIS A 131 -19.41 -4.95 -15.82
CA HIS A 131 -18.63 -4.34 -14.76
C HIS A 131 -18.09 -2.96 -15.18
N ASP A 132 -18.38 -1.95 -14.37
CA ASP A 132 -17.87 -0.58 -14.51
C ASP A 132 -17.09 -0.18 -13.25
N CYS A 133 -15.90 -0.72 -13.00
CA CYS A 133 -14.94 -0.03 -12.11
C CYS A 133 -13.89 0.68 -12.95
N ALA A 134 -13.92 2.00 -12.88
CA ALA A 134 -12.82 2.80 -13.38
C ALA A 134 -11.61 2.65 -12.43
N PRO A 135 -10.38 2.50 -12.97
CA PRO A 135 -9.18 2.49 -12.15
C PRO A 135 -9.05 3.81 -11.38
N ASN A 136 -8.47 3.77 -10.18
CA ASN A 136 -8.16 4.98 -9.42
C ASN A 136 -6.77 5.51 -9.82
N PRO A 137 -6.68 6.52 -10.69
CA PRO A 137 -5.40 6.99 -11.24
C PRO A 137 -4.47 7.55 -10.16
N THR A 138 -5.00 7.92 -8.99
CA THR A 138 -4.20 8.41 -7.86
C THR A 138 -3.35 7.30 -7.25
N LEU A 139 -3.87 6.07 -7.20
CA LEU A 139 -3.15 4.93 -6.65
C LEU A 139 -2.09 4.40 -7.62
N ASP A 140 -2.35 4.43 -8.93
CA ASP A 140 -1.32 4.16 -9.94
C ASP A 140 -0.20 5.20 -9.88
N SER A 141 -0.53 6.49 -9.77
CA SER A 141 0.46 7.56 -9.62
C SER A 141 1.27 7.41 -8.32
N LEU A 142 0.64 6.93 -7.24
CA LEU A 142 1.36 6.63 -6.00
C LEU A 142 2.33 5.47 -6.19
N ARG A 143 1.92 4.42 -6.90
CA ARG A 143 2.79 3.27 -7.20
C ARG A 143 4.05 3.73 -7.93
N ASP A 144 3.88 4.54 -8.97
CA ASP A 144 5.01 5.06 -9.76
C ASP A 144 5.91 5.98 -8.91
N ALA A 145 5.32 6.77 -8.01
CA ALA A 145 6.09 7.58 -7.07
C ALA A 145 6.90 6.74 -6.08
N LEU A 146 6.34 5.65 -5.55
CA LEU A 146 7.04 4.73 -4.66
C LEU A 146 8.14 3.97 -5.40
N ASP A 147 7.90 3.53 -6.63
CA ASP A 147 8.91 2.89 -7.48
C ASP A 147 10.15 3.79 -7.67
N ALA A 148 9.93 5.08 -7.90
CA ALA A 148 10.99 6.07 -7.98
C ALA A 148 11.80 6.22 -6.67
N TYR A 149 11.23 5.98 -5.49
CA TYR A 149 12.00 5.94 -4.24
C TYR A 149 12.91 4.70 -4.14
N ILE A 150 12.45 3.56 -4.66
CA ILE A 150 13.15 2.27 -4.59
C ILE A 150 14.37 2.32 -5.53
N SER A 151 14.14 2.71 -6.80
CA SER A 151 15.14 2.90 -7.87
C SER A 151 16.11 1.74 -8.19
N PRO A 152 15.69 0.46 -8.28
CA PRO A 152 16.46 -0.56 -8.98
C PRO A 152 16.08 -0.60 -10.47
N ASP A 153 17.03 -0.87 -11.35
CA ASP A 153 16.76 -1.05 -12.79
C ASP A 153 15.77 -2.19 -13.09
N LYS A 154 15.77 -3.20 -12.21
CA LYS A 154 14.83 -4.33 -12.27
C LYS A 154 14.47 -4.80 -10.87
N LEU A 155 13.19 -4.65 -10.51
CA LEU A 155 12.67 -5.18 -9.26
C LEU A 155 12.45 -6.69 -9.37
N VAL A 156 13.33 -7.48 -8.75
CA VAL A 156 13.19 -8.94 -8.64
C VAL A 156 13.00 -9.30 -7.18
N LEU A 157 11.79 -9.70 -6.81
CA LEU A 157 11.44 -10.10 -5.44
C LEU A 157 11.66 -11.59 -5.20
N SER A 158 12.15 -11.91 -4.01
CA SER A 158 12.30 -13.26 -3.50
C SER A 158 10.94 -13.94 -3.26
N ASP A 159 10.96 -15.27 -3.17
CA ASP A 159 9.76 -16.06 -2.83
C ASP A 159 9.24 -15.71 -1.43
N ASN A 160 10.13 -15.39 -0.49
CA ASN A 160 9.77 -14.95 0.86
C ASN A 160 9.00 -13.61 0.84
N ALA A 161 9.46 -12.65 0.03
CA ALA A 161 8.76 -11.38 -0.17
C ALA A 161 7.36 -11.59 -0.77
N ARG A 162 7.23 -12.48 -1.76
CA ARG A 162 5.92 -12.81 -2.36
C ARG A 162 4.99 -13.55 -1.40
N LEU A 163 5.55 -14.50 -0.63
CA LEU A 163 4.80 -15.30 0.32
C LEU A 163 4.27 -14.45 1.49
N SER A 164 5.09 -13.52 2.01
CA SER A 164 4.65 -12.62 3.09
C SER A 164 3.48 -11.73 2.67
N VAL A 165 3.48 -11.20 1.44
CA VAL A 165 2.32 -10.47 0.88
C VAL A 165 1.08 -11.36 0.79
N LYS A 166 1.23 -12.62 0.35
CA LYS A 166 0.13 -13.58 0.27
C LYS A 166 -0.45 -13.92 1.65
N ILE A 167 0.40 -14.08 2.67
CA ILE A 167 -0.04 -14.33 4.05
C ILE A 167 -0.87 -13.15 4.56
N LEU A 168 -0.41 -11.92 4.35
CA LEU A 168 -1.16 -10.71 4.71
C LEU A 168 -2.52 -10.66 4.02
N TYR A 169 -2.58 -10.96 2.73
CA TYR A 169 -3.85 -10.99 1.99
C TYR A 169 -4.84 -12.01 2.55
N ASN A 170 -4.36 -13.22 2.87
CA ASN A 170 -5.20 -14.26 3.45
C ASN A 170 -5.74 -13.84 4.82
N LYS A 171 -4.90 -13.22 5.66
CA LYS A 171 -5.32 -12.70 6.98
C LYS A 171 -6.33 -11.57 6.84
N LEU A 172 -6.12 -10.65 5.91
CA LEU A 172 -7.08 -9.57 5.63
C LEU A 172 -8.43 -10.14 5.19
N SER A 173 -8.42 -11.16 4.33
CA SER A 173 -9.64 -11.82 3.83
C SER A 173 -10.43 -12.55 4.93
N GLN A 174 -9.77 -12.90 6.04
CA GLN A 174 -10.37 -13.52 7.21
C GLN A 174 -10.88 -12.50 8.23
N MET A 175 -10.55 -11.21 8.08
CA MET A 175 -11.07 -10.18 8.98
C MET A 175 -12.56 -9.96 8.70
N ASP A 176 -13.37 -10.07 9.75
CA ASP A 176 -14.78 -9.73 9.68
C ASP A 176 -14.96 -8.21 9.80
N PHE A 177 -15.13 -7.54 8.66
CA PHE A 177 -15.37 -6.11 8.61
C PHE A 177 -16.82 -5.71 8.92
N VAL A 178 -17.74 -6.67 9.06
CA VAL A 178 -19.20 -6.43 9.14
C VAL A 178 -19.67 -6.19 10.58
N ASN A 179 -19.03 -6.82 11.56
CA ASN A 179 -19.51 -6.83 12.96
C ASN A 179 -18.88 -5.78 13.89
N GLU A 180 -18.03 -4.89 13.37
CA GLU A 180 -17.41 -3.84 14.19
C GLU A 180 -18.30 -2.60 14.25
N LYS A 181 -19.06 -2.46 15.35
CA LYS A 181 -19.73 -1.21 15.71
C LYS A 181 -18.69 -0.10 15.95
N PRO A 182 -19.00 1.15 15.57
CA PRO A 182 -18.14 2.31 15.84
C PRO A 182 -17.93 2.55 17.33
#